data_AF-A0ABD0J337-F1
#
_entry.id   AF-A0ABD0J337-F1
#
_cell.length_a   1.000
_cell.length_b   1.000
_cell.length_c   1.000
_cell.angle_alpha   90.00
_cell.angle_beta   90.00
_cell.angle_gamma   90.00
#
_symmetry.space_group_name_H-M   'P 1'
#
loop_
_entity.id
_entity.type
_entity.pdbx_description
1 polymer ?
#
loop_
_entity_poly.entity_id
_entity_poly.type
_entity_poly.pdbx_seq_one_letter_code
_entity_poly.pdbx_strand_id
1 'polypeptide(L)'
;RPPAGSLTVTQNRAAVVDDVTGELHVDISCGTFTDLGQPPVNVVWQTPSGDLLKSTSYADGRFHLLLENPVTGGNYTCRLSSDSHTAGCLPSSDPLRGQATLVVNEQIARLTLLEANQAALAKQNREDINHLEAQNAILTQHVHGLQNQNANLTQYVHQLEAQLGRYQQENSNLTGYIHTLESELSRLSVRPPAVDGSLTVTQSRAAVVDNVTGELHVDISCGTFTDLGQPPVSVVWKTPSGAYLPSTSDDGEHFHILLENPVSGGDYTCRLSSGA
;
A
#
# COMPACT_ATOMS: atom_id res chain seq x y z
N ARG A 1 -44.92 61.99 -19.59
CA ARG A 1 -45.60 61.87 -18.28
C ARG A 1 -44.63 62.36 -17.20
N PRO A 2 -44.99 63.31 -16.31
CA PRO A 2 -44.06 63.84 -15.30
C PRO A 2 -43.73 62.78 -14.24
N PRO A 3 -42.54 62.83 -13.60
CA PRO A 3 -42.23 61.99 -12.45
C PRO A 3 -43.10 62.36 -11.24
N ALA A 4 -43.25 61.44 -10.30
CA ALA A 4 -43.94 61.64 -9.04
C ALA A 4 -43.12 61.06 -7.87
N GLY A 5 -43.10 61.80 -6.76
CA GLY A 5 -42.30 61.43 -5.59
C GLY A 5 -41.94 62.61 -4.71
N SER A 6 -40.89 62.43 -3.91
CA SER A 6 -40.31 63.50 -3.09
C SER A 6 -38.78 63.47 -3.19
N LEU A 7 -38.12 64.63 -3.01
CA LEU A 7 -36.67 64.72 -2.89
C LEU A 7 -36.28 64.77 -1.41
N THR A 8 -35.61 63.73 -0.93
CA THR A 8 -35.07 63.61 0.43
C THR A 8 -33.74 62.90 0.37
N VAL A 9 -32.69 63.41 1.02
CA VAL A 9 -31.40 62.73 1.10
C VAL A 9 -31.25 62.07 2.46
N THR A 10 -30.85 60.80 2.46
CA THR A 10 -30.61 60.03 3.68
C THR A 10 -29.34 59.19 3.53
N GLN A 11 -28.53 59.13 4.57
CA GLN A 11 -27.40 58.21 4.64
C GLN A 11 -27.84 56.87 5.23
N ASN A 12 -27.40 55.79 4.60
CA ASN A 12 -27.55 54.46 5.17
C ASN A 12 -26.65 54.32 6.40
N ARG A 13 -27.21 53.79 7.50
CA ARG A 13 -26.48 53.62 8.76
C ARG A 13 -25.44 52.50 8.67
N ALA A 14 -25.65 51.55 7.77
CA ALA A 14 -24.69 50.48 7.51
C ALA A 14 -23.87 50.80 6.26
N ALA A 15 -22.59 50.42 6.30
CA ALA A 15 -21.80 50.36 5.07
C ALA A 15 -22.35 49.24 4.17
N VAL A 16 -22.34 49.50 2.87
CA VAL A 16 -22.84 48.60 1.84
C VAL A 16 -21.64 48.07 1.05
N VAL A 17 -21.65 46.79 0.71
CA VAL A 17 -20.61 46.21 -0.15
C VAL A 17 -20.89 46.64 -1.58
N ASP A 18 -19.87 47.19 -2.24
CA ASP A 18 -19.90 47.41 -3.68
C ASP A 18 -19.73 46.06 -4.38
N ASP A 19 -20.72 45.66 -5.17
CA ASP A 19 -20.72 44.39 -5.90
C ASP A 19 -19.60 44.30 -6.94
N VAL A 20 -19.02 45.43 -7.37
CA VAL A 20 -17.95 45.47 -8.38
C VAL A 20 -16.58 45.27 -7.73
N THR A 21 -16.28 46.05 -6.69
CA THR A 21 -14.96 46.06 -6.04
C THR A 21 -14.86 45.09 -4.85
N GLY A 22 -16.00 44.71 -4.27
CA GLY A 22 -16.07 43.96 -3.02
C GLY A 22 -15.76 44.82 -1.78
N GLU A 23 -15.55 46.13 -1.94
CA GLU A 23 -15.22 47.03 -0.85
C GLU A 23 -16.48 47.55 -0.14
N LEU A 24 -16.34 47.87 1.14
CA LEU A 24 -17.40 48.51 1.91
C LEU A 24 -17.38 50.03 1.66
N HIS A 25 -18.54 50.58 1.32
CA HIS A 25 -18.75 52.00 1.07
C HIS A 25 -19.89 52.56 1.91
N VAL A 26 -19.86 53.86 2.16
CA VAL A 26 -21.00 54.58 2.72
C VAL A 26 -22.00 54.86 1.60
N ASP A 27 -23.25 54.42 1.79
CA ASP A 27 -24.35 54.66 0.86
C ASP A 27 -25.16 55.88 1.28
N ILE A 28 -25.41 56.80 0.35
CA ILE A 28 -26.41 57.86 0.50
C ILE A 28 -27.46 57.72 -0.58
N SER A 29 -28.73 57.93 -0.22
CA SER A 29 -29.86 57.77 -1.13
C SER A 29 -30.71 59.02 -1.23
N CYS A 30 -31.18 59.29 -2.45
CA CYS A 30 -31.97 60.46 -2.82
C CYS A 30 -33.37 60.06 -3.29
N GLY A 31 -34.34 60.73 -2.67
CA GLY A 31 -35.74 60.78 -3.05
C GLY A 31 -36.53 59.52 -2.72
N THR A 32 -37.83 59.62 -2.91
CA THR A 32 -38.77 58.49 -2.90
C THR A 32 -39.67 58.64 -4.12
N PHE A 33 -39.34 57.93 -5.18
CA PHE A 33 -40.02 58.01 -6.47
C PHE A 33 -41.05 56.89 -6.57
N THR A 34 -42.31 57.26 -6.75
CA THR A 34 -43.38 56.31 -7.10
C THR A 34 -43.48 56.15 -8.62
N ASP A 35 -43.00 57.14 -9.37
CA ASP A 35 -42.96 57.14 -10.82
C ASP A 35 -41.78 58.00 -11.31
N LEU A 36 -40.94 57.44 -12.17
CA LEU A 36 -39.81 58.17 -12.77
C LEU A 36 -40.21 59.03 -13.97
N GLY A 37 -41.48 58.98 -14.39
CA GLY A 37 -41.95 59.65 -15.58
C GLY A 37 -41.46 58.98 -16.87
N GLN A 38 -41.80 59.60 -18.00
CA GLN A 38 -41.43 59.07 -19.31
C GLN A 38 -40.99 60.20 -20.26
N PRO A 39 -39.73 60.18 -20.76
CA PRO A 39 -38.65 59.26 -20.38
C PRO A 39 -38.25 59.35 -18.87
N PRO A 40 -37.65 58.30 -18.28
CA PRO A 40 -37.35 58.28 -16.85
C PRO A 40 -36.37 59.39 -16.47
N VAL A 41 -36.63 60.04 -15.34
CA VAL A 41 -35.71 61.03 -14.76
C VAL A 41 -34.52 60.36 -14.09
N ASN A 42 -33.42 61.10 -13.98
CA ASN A 42 -32.25 60.72 -13.21
C ASN A 42 -31.93 61.81 -12.19
N VAL A 43 -31.23 61.44 -11.12
CA VAL A 43 -30.69 62.36 -10.13
C VAL A 43 -29.22 62.62 -10.41
N VAL A 44 -28.80 63.87 -10.20
CA VAL A 44 -27.40 64.27 -10.15
C VAL A 44 -27.06 64.71 -8.72
N TRP A 45 -25.88 64.32 -8.27
CA TRP A 45 -25.35 64.63 -6.95
C TRP A 45 -24.29 65.70 -7.06
N GLN A 46 -24.38 66.75 -6.26
CA GLN A 46 -23.33 67.72 -6.09
C GLN A 46 -22.54 67.38 -4.82
N THR A 47 -21.24 67.18 -4.97
CA THR A 47 -20.32 66.87 -3.87
C THR A 47 -19.97 68.13 -3.07
N PRO A 48 -19.33 67.99 -1.88
CA PRO A 48 -18.81 69.13 -1.13
C PRO A 48 -17.76 69.96 -1.90
N SER A 49 -17.04 69.36 -2.85
CA SER A 49 -16.10 70.05 -3.76
C SER A 49 -16.80 70.81 -4.89
N GLY A 50 -18.08 70.54 -5.12
CA GLY A 50 -18.88 71.11 -6.21
C GLY A 50 -18.95 70.25 -7.47
N ASP A 51 -18.32 69.08 -7.47
CA ASP A 51 -18.36 68.13 -8.59
C ASP A 51 -19.75 67.51 -8.74
N LEU A 52 -20.12 67.17 -9.98
CA LEU A 52 -21.40 66.54 -10.29
C LEU A 52 -21.22 65.05 -10.58
N LEU A 53 -21.77 64.20 -9.72
CA LEU A 53 -21.75 62.75 -9.82
C LEU A 53 -23.11 62.20 -10.25
N LYS A 54 -23.07 61.08 -10.97
CA LYS A 54 -24.28 60.27 -11.25
C LYS A 54 -24.49 59.28 -10.12
N SER A 55 -25.75 58.95 -9.86
CA SER A 55 -26.11 57.87 -8.94
C SER A 55 -25.47 56.55 -9.39
N THR A 56 -24.97 55.76 -8.44
CA THR A 56 -24.38 54.43 -8.68
C THR A 56 -25.46 53.41 -9.02
N SER A 57 -26.63 53.50 -8.39
CA SER A 57 -27.75 52.60 -8.65
C SER A 57 -29.11 53.26 -8.36
N TYR A 58 -30.18 52.57 -8.73
CA TYR A 58 -31.55 52.91 -8.36
C TYR A 58 -32.25 51.65 -7.86
N ALA A 59 -32.68 51.67 -6.59
CA ALA A 59 -33.33 50.55 -5.93
C ALA A 59 -34.38 51.08 -4.94
N ASP A 60 -35.44 50.30 -4.70
CA ASP A 60 -36.49 50.63 -3.71
C ASP A 60 -37.09 52.04 -3.84
N GLY A 61 -37.19 52.54 -5.08
CA GLY A 61 -37.73 53.88 -5.34
C GLY A 61 -36.76 55.03 -5.04
N ARG A 62 -35.47 54.75 -4.77
CA ARG A 62 -34.46 55.74 -4.40
C ARG A 62 -33.23 55.63 -5.31
N PHE A 63 -32.60 56.76 -5.58
CA PHE A 63 -31.30 56.78 -6.25
C PHE A 63 -30.19 56.71 -5.21
N HIS A 64 -29.23 55.80 -5.39
CA HIS A 64 -28.13 55.57 -4.45
C HIS A 64 -26.82 56.14 -5.01
N LEU A 65 -25.95 56.58 -4.11
CA LEU A 65 -24.59 57.01 -4.40
C LEU A 65 -23.67 56.39 -3.34
N LEU A 66 -22.77 55.51 -3.79
CA LEU A 66 -21.69 55.01 -2.95
C LEU A 66 -20.58 56.06 -2.90
N LEU A 67 -20.19 56.45 -1.69
CA LEU A 67 -19.11 57.41 -1.48
C LEU A 67 -17.75 56.73 -1.60
N GLU A 68 -16.84 57.32 -2.37
CA GLU A 68 -15.48 56.79 -2.52
C GLU A 68 -14.71 56.78 -1.19
N ASN A 69 -13.82 55.79 -1.03
CA ASN A 69 -12.94 55.67 0.12
C ASN A 69 -11.60 56.39 -0.18
N PRO A 70 -11.09 57.27 0.69
CA PRO A 70 -11.66 57.68 1.97
C PRO A 70 -12.83 58.67 1.82
N VAL A 71 -13.87 58.49 2.63
CA VAL A 71 -15.08 59.34 2.59
C VAL A 71 -14.72 60.79 2.87
N THR A 72 -15.20 61.69 2.00
CA THR A 72 -15.11 63.14 2.17
C THR A 72 -16.37 63.67 2.84
N GLY A 73 -16.23 64.32 4.00
CA GLY A 73 -17.36 64.95 4.69
C GLY A 73 -17.84 66.25 4.02
N GLY A 74 -19.09 66.63 4.30
CA GLY A 74 -19.65 67.90 3.86
C GLY A 74 -21.05 67.77 3.25
N ASN A 75 -21.46 68.78 2.51
CA ASN A 75 -22.79 68.88 1.93
C ASN A 75 -22.87 68.08 0.62
N TYR A 76 -23.69 67.05 0.61
CA TYR A 76 -24.09 66.34 -0.60
C TYR A 76 -25.50 66.75 -0.96
N THR A 77 -25.67 67.32 -2.15
CA THR A 77 -26.96 67.83 -2.63
C THR A 77 -27.44 67.01 -3.80
N CYS A 78 -28.64 66.45 -3.71
CA CYS A 78 -29.29 65.76 -4.82
C CYS A 78 -30.37 66.61 -5.46
N ARG A 79 -30.46 66.56 -6.79
CA ARG A 79 -31.51 67.20 -7.58
C ARG A 79 -31.80 66.39 -8.83
N LEU A 80 -32.96 66.62 -9.46
CA LEU A 80 -33.22 66.07 -10.78
C LEU A 80 -32.21 66.63 -11.80
N SER A 81 -31.74 65.78 -12.70
CA SER A 81 -30.84 66.19 -13.77
C SER A 81 -31.53 67.21 -14.67
N SER A 82 -30.84 68.33 -14.92
CA SER A 82 -31.30 69.40 -15.83
C SER A 82 -31.46 68.92 -17.27
N ASP A 83 -30.82 67.81 -17.63
CA ASP A 83 -30.86 67.25 -18.99
C ASP A 83 -32.12 66.38 -19.20
N SER A 84 -32.91 66.16 -18.15
CA SER A 84 -34.15 65.40 -18.23
C SER A 84 -35.27 66.26 -18.83
N HIS A 85 -35.62 65.96 -20.09
CA HIS A 85 -36.79 66.53 -20.78
C HIS A 85 -38.09 66.41 -19.96
N THR A 86 -38.21 65.33 -19.18
CA THR A 86 -39.39 65.05 -18.34
C THR A 86 -39.43 65.89 -17.07
N ALA A 87 -38.27 66.27 -16.51
CA ALA A 87 -38.20 67.19 -15.38
C ALA A 87 -38.68 68.60 -15.75
N GLY A 88 -38.52 69.01 -17.02
CA GLY A 88 -39.04 70.27 -17.55
C GLY A 88 -40.56 70.38 -17.52
N CYS A 89 -41.27 69.23 -17.55
CA CYS A 89 -42.73 69.17 -17.50
C CYS A 89 -43.31 69.35 -16.09
N LEU A 90 -42.47 69.41 -15.05
CA LEU A 90 -42.92 69.65 -13.69
C LEU A 90 -43.38 71.11 -13.52
N PRO A 91 -44.48 71.38 -12.80
CA PRO A 91 -44.89 72.75 -12.49
C PRO A 91 -43.85 73.46 -11.63
N SER A 92 -43.79 74.79 -11.70
CA SER A 92 -42.77 75.58 -11.00
C SER A 92 -42.80 75.43 -9.47
N SER A 93 -43.96 75.07 -8.91
CA SER A 93 -44.17 74.83 -7.49
C SER A 93 -43.94 73.37 -7.07
N ASP A 94 -43.51 72.49 -7.98
CA ASP A 94 -43.32 71.08 -7.68
C ASP A 94 -42.11 70.87 -6.74
N PRO A 95 -42.27 70.17 -5.61
CA PRO A 95 -41.14 69.86 -4.71
C PRO A 95 -39.98 69.15 -5.40
N LEU A 96 -40.24 68.39 -6.47
CA LEU A 96 -39.22 67.69 -7.24
C LEU A 96 -38.33 68.62 -8.08
N ARG A 97 -38.72 69.88 -8.30
CA ARG A 97 -37.84 70.91 -8.90
C ARG A 97 -36.80 71.45 -7.92
N GLY A 98 -36.98 71.18 -6.63
CA GLY A 98 -36.06 71.60 -5.59
C GLY A 98 -34.77 70.79 -5.56
N GLN A 99 -34.07 70.92 -4.45
CA GLN A 99 -32.88 70.14 -4.13
C GLN A 99 -32.97 69.69 -2.67
N ALA A 100 -32.39 68.53 -2.38
CA ALA A 100 -32.28 68.03 -1.01
C ALA A 100 -30.80 67.87 -0.65
N THR A 101 -30.42 68.29 0.55
CA THR A 101 -29.03 68.28 1.01
C THR A 101 -28.90 67.47 2.29
N LEU A 102 -27.84 66.68 2.37
CA LEU A 102 -27.41 65.98 3.57
C LEU A 102 -25.97 66.38 3.92
N VAL A 103 -25.73 66.65 5.20
CA VAL A 103 -24.37 66.83 5.73
C VAL A 103 -23.83 65.47 6.13
N VAL A 104 -22.85 64.96 5.38
CA VAL A 104 -22.13 63.74 5.75
C VAL A 104 -21.02 64.11 6.74
N ASN A 105 -21.07 63.54 7.94
CA ASN A 105 -20.01 63.71 8.93
C ASN A 105 -18.88 62.71 8.62
N GLU A 106 -17.70 63.24 8.28
CA GLU A 106 -16.54 62.43 7.90
C GLU A 106 -16.13 61.43 8.99
N GLN A 107 -16.11 61.85 10.26
CA GLN A 107 -15.68 61.00 11.36
C GLN A 107 -16.67 59.86 11.59
N ILE A 108 -17.97 60.15 11.54
CA ILE A 108 -19.02 59.14 11.68
C ILE A 108 -18.97 58.17 10.50
N ALA A 109 -18.85 58.68 9.26
CA ALA A 109 -18.76 57.85 8.06
C ALA A 109 -17.56 56.90 8.09
N ARG A 110 -16.38 57.42 8.49
CA ARG A 110 -15.17 56.60 8.67
C ARG A 110 -15.33 55.59 9.79
N LEU A 111 -15.96 55.96 10.91
CA LEU A 111 -16.23 55.02 12.00
C LEU A 111 -17.17 53.90 11.54
N THR A 112 -18.25 54.21 10.82
CA THR A 112 -19.16 53.21 10.25
C THR A 112 -18.43 52.22 9.33
N LEU A 113 -17.52 52.73 8.49
CA LEU A 113 -16.68 51.86 7.64
C LEU A 113 -15.72 51.00 8.46
N LEU A 114 -15.08 51.56 9.49
CA LEU A 114 -14.17 50.80 10.36
C LEU A 114 -14.92 49.69 11.11
N GLU A 115 -16.09 49.99 11.68
CA GLU A 115 -16.93 49.01 12.38
C GLU A 115 -17.41 47.90 11.42
N ALA A 116 -17.83 48.26 10.21
CA ALA A 116 -18.26 47.29 9.20
C ALA A 116 -17.08 46.40 8.73
N ASN A 117 -15.92 46.99 8.48
CA ASN A 117 -14.70 46.24 8.13
C ASN A 117 -14.26 45.31 9.26
N GLN A 118 -14.30 45.78 10.50
CA GLN A 118 -13.99 44.96 11.68
C GLN A 118 -14.96 43.78 11.82
N ALA A 119 -16.26 44.00 11.60
CA ALA A 119 -17.26 42.95 11.63
C ALA A 119 -17.07 41.93 10.51
N ALA A 120 -16.77 42.39 9.29
CA ALA A 120 -16.46 41.53 8.15
C ALA A 120 -15.22 40.67 8.41
N LEU A 121 -14.14 41.28 8.92
CA LEU A 121 -12.91 40.57 9.26
C LEU A 121 -13.13 39.56 10.40
N ALA A 122 -13.89 39.93 11.44
CA ALA A 122 -14.20 39.02 12.53
C ALA A 122 -15.02 37.81 12.06
N LYS A 123 -15.94 38.02 11.11
CA LYS A 123 -16.70 36.94 10.48
C LYS A 123 -15.77 36.01 9.68
N GLN A 124 -14.91 36.58 8.82
CA GLN A 124 -13.95 35.80 8.04
C GLN A 124 -13.02 34.98 8.94
N ASN A 125 -12.44 35.60 9.97
CA ASN A 125 -11.58 34.90 10.92
C ASN A 125 -12.30 33.73 11.61
N ARG A 126 -13.59 33.88 11.93
CA ARG A 126 -14.37 32.79 12.52
C ARG A 126 -14.58 31.63 11.54
N GLU A 127 -14.85 31.94 10.28
CA GLU A 127 -15.00 30.94 9.23
C GLU A 127 -13.67 30.20 8.99
N ASP A 128 -12.55 30.91 8.95
CA ASP A 128 -11.21 30.33 8.81
C ASP A 128 -10.85 29.43 10.00
N ILE A 129 -11.15 29.87 11.23
CA ILE A 129 -10.95 29.04 12.44
C ILE A 129 -11.75 27.74 12.35
N ASN A 130 -13.04 27.83 12.03
CA ASN A 130 -13.89 26.64 11.91
C ASN A 130 -13.38 25.69 10.82
N HIS A 131 -12.88 26.24 9.70
CA HIS A 131 -12.31 25.44 8.62
C HIS A 131 -11.03 24.73 9.07
N LEU A 132 -10.13 25.45 9.74
CA LEU A 132 -8.88 24.88 10.27
C LEU A 132 -9.14 23.82 11.34
N GLU A 133 -10.13 24.02 12.21
CA GLU A 133 -10.55 23.04 13.21
C GLU A 133 -11.06 21.76 12.53
N ALA A 134 -11.89 21.88 11.49
CA ALA A 134 -12.37 20.73 10.72
C ALA A 134 -11.23 19.97 10.02
N GLN A 135 -10.27 20.69 9.42
CA GLN A 135 -9.08 20.07 8.82
C GLN A 135 -8.21 19.37 9.86
N ASN A 136 -8.00 19.97 11.04
CA ASN A 136 -7.23 19.37 12.13
C ASN A 136 -7.90 18.09 12.65
N ALA A 137 -9.23 18.05 12.74
CA ALA A 137 -9.96 16.85 13.13
C ALA A 137 -9.75 15.70 12.13
N ILE A 138 -9.83 15.98 10.83
CA ILE A 138 -9.57 15.00 9.77
C ILE A 138 -8.12 14.50 9.83
N LEU A 139 -7.16 15.42 9.98
CA LEU A 139 -5.74 15.06 10.04
C LEU A 139 -5.44 14.18 11.26
N THR A 140 -6.03 14.51 12.42
CA THR A 140 -5.91 13.72 13.65
C THR A 140 -6.44 12.30 13.43
N GLN A 141 -7.59 12.16 12.76
CA GLN A 141 -8.16 10.85 12.42
C GLN A 141 -7.22 10.07 11.49
N HIS A 142 -6.61 10.72 10.50
CA HIS A 142 -5.67 10.07 9.59
C HIS A 142 -4.41 9.57 10.32
N VAL A 143 -3.86 10.39 11.23
CA VAL A 143 -2.72 10.01 12.07
C VAL A 143 -3.05 8.78 12.93
N HIS A 144 -4.21 8.76 13.60
CA HIS A 144 -4.65 7.57 14.35
C HIS A 144 -4.81 6.34 13.45
N GLY A 145 -5.34 6.51 12.23
CA GLY A 145 -5.43 5.43 11.24
C GLY A 145 -4.07 4.83 10.88
N LEU A 146 -3.08 5.68 10.59
CA LEU A 146 -1.72 5.27 10.28
C LEU A 146 -1.03 4.60 11.48
N GLN A 147 -1.24 5.11 12.69
CA GLN A 147 -0.71 4.50 13.91
C GLN A 147 -1.25 3.08 14.11
N ASN A 148 -2.54 2.87 13.90
CA ASN A 148 -3.15 1.54 13.98
C ASN A 148 -2.61 0.58 12.91
N GLN A 149 -2.41 1.07 11.67
CA GLN A 149 -1.80 0.27 10.60
C GLN A 149 -0.36 -0.12 10.93
N ASN A 150 0.43 0.80 11.46
CA ASN A 150 1.80 0.53 11.90
C ASN A 150 1.85 -0.50 13.03
N ALA A 151 0.94 -0.42 14.00
CA ALA A 151 0.84 -1.41 15.07
C ALA A 151 0.54 -2.82 14.53
N ASN A 152 -0.40 -2.92 13.57
CA ASN A 152 -0.72 -4.19 12.92
C ASN A 152 0.47 -4.76 12.13
N LEU A 153 1.13 -3.92 11.31
CA LEU A 153 2.32 -4.33 10.56
C LEU A 153 3.44 -4.80 11.48
N THR A 154 3.65 -4.10 12.60
CA THR A 154 4.64 -4.49 13.61
C THR A 154 4.33 -5.88 14.18
N GLN A 155 3.06 -6.16 14.48
CA GLN A 155 2.63 -7.47 14.94
C GLN A 155 2.85 -8.55 13.87
N TYR A 156 2.58 -8.26 12.60
CA TYR A 156 2.82 -9.18 11.49
C TYR A 156 4.32 -9.51 11.33
N VAL A 157 5.18 -8.49 11.43
CA VAL A 157 6.64 -8.67 11.43
C VAL A 157 7.06 -9.61 12.57
N HIS A 158 6.58 -9.38 13.80
CA HIS A 158 6.90 -10.27 14.93
C HIS A 158 6.43 -11.72 14.72
N GLN A 159 5.29 -11.93 14.06
CA GLN A 159 4.82 -13.28 13.73
C GLN A 159 5.74 -13.97 12.72
N LEU A 160 6.20 -13.24 11.70
CA LEU A 160 7.14 -13.75 10.71
C LEU A 160 8.51 -14.05 11.33
N GLU A 161 9.01 -13.18 12.20
CA GLU A 161 10.26 -13.41 12.95
C GLU A 161 10.17 -14.68 13.80
N ALA A 162 9.05 -14.91 14.49
CA ALA A 162 8.82 -16.13 15.26
C ALA A 162 8.73 -17.39 14.38
N GLN A 163 8.13 -17.30 13.20
CA GLN A 163 8.10 -18.40 12.22
C GLN A 163 9.51 -18.72 11.71
N LEU A 164 10.28 -17.69 11.35
CA LEU A 164 11.66 -17.85 10.89
C LEU A 164 12.52 -18.53 11.95
N GLY A 165 12.39 -18.14 13.21
CA GLY A 165 13.11 -18.78 14.33
C GLY A 165 12.79 -20.28 14.46
N ARG A 166 11.52 -20.68 14.24
CA ARG A 166 11.14 -22.11 14.24
C ARG A 166 11.79 -22.88 13.10
N TYR A 167 11.75 -22.34 11.88
CA TYR A 167 12.38 -22.98 10.73
C TYR A 167 13.91 -23.10 10.88
N GLN A 168 14.56 -22.10 11.47
CA GLN A 168 15.99 -22.16 11.78
C GLN A 168 16.30 -23.27 12.79
N GLN A 169 15.48 -23.43 13.82
CA GLN A 169 15.64 -24.52 14.80
C GLN A 169 15.42 -25.90 14.18
N GLU A 170 14.40 -26.05 13.33
CA GLU A 170 14.14 -27.30 12.61
C GLU A 170 15.30 -27.67 11.68
N ASN A 171 15.84 -26.71 10.94
CA ASN A 171 17.03 -26.92 10.11
C ASN A 171 18.26 -27.32 10.93
N SER A 172 18.47 -26.71 12.11
CA SER A 172 19.55 -27.10 13.03
C SER A 172 19.39 -28.55 13.50
N ASN A 173 18.17 -28.95 13.87
CA ASN A 173 17.88 -30.33 14.27
C ASN A 173 18.12 -31.31 13.12
N LEU A 174 17.64 -31.00 11.91
CA LEU A 174 17.86 -31.83 10.71
C LEU A 174 19.35 -31.98 10.40
N THR A 175 20.11 -30.89 10.51
CA THR A 175 21.58 -30.92 10.35
C THR A 175 22.23 -31.85 11.37
N GLY A 176 21.79 -31.81 12.63
CA GLY A 176 22.25 -32.74 13.67
C GLY A 176 21.91 -34.21 13.40
N TYR A 177 20.71 -34.49 12.87
CA TYR A 177 20.33 -35.85 12.44
C TYR A 177 21.21 -36.35 11.30
N ILE A 178 21.49 -35.50 10.30
CA ILE A 178 22.37 -35.85 9.18
C ILE A 178 23.75 -36.25 9.71
N HIS A 179 24.35 -35.46 10.60
CA HIS A 179 25.66 -35.81 11.18
C HIS A 179 25.67 -37.12 11.96
N THR A 180 24.55 -37.45 12.62
CA THR A 180 24.41 -38.73 13.33
C THR A 180 24.36 -39.89 12.35
N LEU A 181 23.55 -39.77 11.29
CA LEU A 181 23.48 -40.77 10.22
C LEU A 181 24.82 -40.95 9.50
N GLU A 182 25.54 -39.87 9.20
CA GLU A 182 26.88 -39.92 8.60
C GLU A 182 27.88 -40.70 9.48
N SER A 183 27.79 -40.51 10.81
CA SER A 183 28.60 -41.25 11.79
C SER A 183 28.25 -42.74 11.83
N GLU A 184 26.95 -43.07 11.83
CA GLU A 184 26.48 -44.46 11.78
C GLU A 184 26.89 -45.16 10.48
N LEU A 185 26.77 -44.47 9.34
CA LEU A 185 27.18 -45.01 8.04
C LEU A 185 28.68 -45.29 7.99
N SER A 186 29.48 -44.40 8.59
CA SER A 186 30.93 -44.59 8.70
C SER A 186 31.31 -45.82 9.54
N ARG A 187 30.51 -46.15 10.56
CA ARG A 187 30.69 -47.38 11.36
C ARG A 187 30.27 -48.65 10.62
N LEU A 188 29.33 -48.54 9.69
CA LEU A 188 28.82 -49.64 8.86
C LEU A 188 29.69 -49.91 7.62
N SER A 189 30.81 -49.21 7.44
CA SER A 189 31.78 -49.53 6.39
C SER A 189 32.46 -50.88 6.68
N VAL A 190 31.76 -51.97 6.35
CA VAL A 190 32.26 -53.33 6.42
C VAL A 190 33.39 -53.48 5.41
N ARG A 191 34.58 -53.83 5.91
CA ARG A 191 35.73 -54.18 5.06
C ARG A 191 35.30 -55.37 4.18
N PRO A 192 35.49 -55.34 2.84
CA PRO A 192 35.26 -56.53 2.03
C PRO A 192 36.07 -57.69 2.62
N PRO A 193 35.53 -58.92 2.70
CA PRO A 193 36.32 -60.05 3.11
C PRO A 193 37.53 -60.16 2.17
N ALA A 194 38.73 -59.95 2.74
CA ALA A 194 39.97 -60.10 2.02
C ALA A 194 40.24 -61.60 1.92
N VAL A 195 39.79 -62.21 0.82
CA VAL A 195 40.06 -63.61 0.53
C VAL A 195 41.43 -63.69 -0.14
N ASP A 196 42.33 -64.50 0.41
CA ASP A 196 43.64 -64.79 -0.18
C ASP A 196 43.66 -66.24 -0.66
N GLY A 197 43.90 -66.42 -1.96
CA GLY A 197 43.82 -67.73 -2.60
C GLY A 197 43.58 -67.65 -4.11
N SER A 198 43.54 -68.81 -4.74
CA SER A 198 43.29 -68.97 -6.18
C SER A 198 42.13 -69.92 -6.40
N LEU A 199 41.23 -69.58 -7.33
CA LEU A 199 40.09 -70.41 -7.68
C LEU A 199 40.44 -71.28 -8.90
N THR A 200 40.75 -72.54 -8.66
CA THR A 200 41.06 -73.50 -9.73
C THR A 200 40.39 -74.83 -9.44
N VAL A 201 39.70 -75.40 -10.44
CA VAL A 201 39.09 -76.73 -10.30
C VAL A 201 40.12 -77.78 -10.65
N THR A 202 40.41 -78.69 -9.73
CA THR A 202 41.34 -79.79 -9.93
C THR A 202 40.65 -81.12 -9.67
N GLN A 203 40.79 -82.06 -10.60
CA GLN A 203 40.28 -83.42 -10.45
C GLN A 203 41.35 -84.32 -9.83
N SER A 204 40.98 -85.07 -8.79
CA SER A 204 41.82 -86.09 -8.20
C SER A 204 42.14 -87.18 -9.22
N ARG A 205 43.43 -87.53 -9.39
CA ARG A 205 43.89 -88.51 -10.40
C ARG A 205 43.48 -89.94 -10.09
N ALA A 206 43.09 -90.21 -8.85
CA ALA A 206 42.58 -91.49 -8.39
C ALA A 206 41.10 -91.35 -8.05
N ALA A 207 40.30 -92.34 -8.46
CA ALA A 207 38.94 -92.45 -7.97
C ALA A 207 38.96 -92.77 -6.47
N VAL A 208 38.11 -92.09 -5.72
CA VAL A 208 37.99 -92.25 -4.27
C VAL A 208 36.96 -93.34 -3.99
N VAL A 209 37.34 -94.35 -3.21
CA VAL A 209 36.40 -95.38 -2.77
C VAL A 209 35.59 -94.84 -1.60
N ASP A 210 34.26 -94.86 -1.74
CA ASP A 210 33.36 -94.58 -0.62
C ASP A 210 33.51 -95.71 0.41
N ASN A 211 33.96 -95.37 1.62
CA ASN A 211 34.22 -96.32 2.70
C ASN A 211 32.95 -96.99 3.26
N VAL A 212 31.76 -96.51 2.88
CA VAL A 212 30.44 -97.03 3.30
C VAL A 212 29.83 -97.92 2.21
N THR A 213 29.86 -97.49 0.95
CA THR A 213 29.22 -98.21 -0.18
C THR A 213 30.20 -99.09 -0.96
N GLY A 214 31.50 -98.85 -0.84
CA GLY A 214 32.54 -99.49 -1.65
C GLY A 214 32.58 -99.02 -3.10
N GLU A 215 31.79 -98.01 -3.46
CA GLU A 215 31.69 -97.47 -4.82
C GLU A 215 32.81 -96.47 -5.12
N LEU A 216 33.23 -96.40 -6.39
CA LEU A 216 34.27 -95.48 -6.84
C LEU A 216 33.65 -94.14 -7.28
N HIS A 217 34.05 -93.07 -6.62
CA HIS A 217 33.63 -91.70 -6.91
C HIS A 217 34.76 -90.88 -7.52
N VAL A 218 34.37 -89.86 -8.29
CA VAL A 218 35.31 -88.83 -8.77
C VAL A 218 35.28 -87.68 -7.79
N ASP A 219 36.44 -87.36 -7.23
CA ASP A 219 36.63 -86.21 -6.36
C ASP A 219 37.21 -85.03 -7.15
N ILE A 220 36.59 -83.87 -7.01
CA ILE A 220 37.09 -82.61 -7.55
C ILE A 220 37.19 -81.57 -6.43
N SER A 221 38.30 -80.84 -6.44
CA SER A 221 38.61 -79.80 -5.48
C SER A 221 38.58 -78.42 -6.12
N CYS A 222 38.17 -77.42 -5.37
CA CYS A 222 38.11 -76.03 -5.80
C CYS A 222 39.08 -75.18 -4.98
N GLY A 223 40.08 -74.67 -5.69
CA GLY A 223 40.99 -73.63 -5.25
C GLY A 223 41.92 -74.04 -4.12
N THR A 224 42.84 -73.13 -3.81
CA THR A 224 43.69 -73.19 -2.63
C THR A 224 43.48 -71.89 -1.87
N PHE A 225 42.97 -71.97 -0.64
CA PHE A 225 42.67 -70.80 0.18
C PHE A 225 43.54 -70.80 1.42
N THR A 226 44.23 -69.68 1.67
CA THR A 226 45.01 -69.45 2.90
C THR A 226 44.23 -68.62 3.92
N ASP A 227 43.26 -67.82 3.45
CA ASP A 227 42.32 -67.06 4.28
C ASP A 227 40.98 -66.92 3.56
N LEU A 228 39.89 -67.38 4.21
CA LEU A 228 38.52 -67.27 3.69
C LEU A 228 37.87 -65.92 4.00
N GLY A 229 38.62 -64.99 4.59
CA GLY A 229 38.12 -63.69 5.01
C GLY A 229 37.22 -63.75 6.24
N GLN A 230 36.81 -62.57 6.72
CA GLN A 230 35.83 -62.41 7.79
C GLN A 230 34.73 -61.43 7.35
N PRO A 231 33.45 -61.85 7.28
CA PRO A 231 32.96 -63.22 7.51
C PRO A 231 33.49 -64.21 6.45
N PRO A 232 33.65 -65.51 6.80
CA PRO A 232 34.21 -66.50 5.89
C PRO A 232 33.31 -66.69 4.67
N VAL A 233 33.91 -66.69 3.49
CA VAL A 233 33.22 -67.05 2.25
C VAL A 233 33.09 -68.57 2.12
N SER A 234 32.04 -69.04 1.45
CA SER A 234 31.83 -70.46 1.13
C SER A 234 32.01 -70.71 -0.37
N VAL A 235 32.29 -71.96 -0.75
CA VAL A 235 32.39 -72.36 -2.16
C VAL A 235 31.09 -73.01 -2.60
N VAL A 236 30.57 -72.58 -3.75
CA VAL A 236 29.42 -73.20 -4.41
C VAL A 236 29.86 -73.72 -5.77
N TRP A 237 29.52 -74.98 -6.05
CA TRP A 237 29.79 -75.65 -7.31
C TRP A 237 28.62 -75.47 -8.27
N LYS A 238 28.93 -75.35 -9.57
CA LYS A 238 27.95 -75.37 -10.65
C LYS A 238 28.24 -76.58 -11.53
N THR A 239 27.24 -77.44 -11.68
CA THR A 239 27.31 -78.63 -12.53
C THR A 239 27.22 -78.27 -14.01
N PRO A 240 27.55 -79.20 -14.93
CA PRO A 240 27.36 -79.00 -16.37
C PRO A 240 25.90 -78.70 -16.77
N SER A 241 24.94 -79.22 -16.00
CA SER A 241 23.50 -78.94 -16.18
C SER A 241 23.08 -77.56 -15.64
N GLY A 242 23.99 -76.84 -14.99
CA GLY A 242 23.75 -75.53 -14.40
C GLY A 242 23.16 -75.55 -12.98
N ALA A 243 23.02 -76.72 -12.36
CA ALA A 243 22.59 -76.85 -10.98
C ALA A 243 23.70 -76.43 -10.01
N TYR A 244 23.33 -75.90 -8.85
CA TYR A 244 24.28 -75.51 -7.81
C TYR A 244 24.33 -76.56 -6.70
N LEU A 245 25.55 -76.98 -6.34
CA LEU A 245 25.81 -77.95 -5.27
C LEU A 245 26.72 -77.34 -4.20
N PRO A 246 26.46 -77.59 -2.91
CA PRO A 246 27.40 -77.25 -1.85
C PRO A 246 28.62 -78.18 -1.91
N SER A 247 29.75 -77.74 -1.36
CA SER A 247 30.90 -78.61 -1.10
C SER A 247 30.52 -79.72 -0.11
N THR A 248 30.96 -80.95 -0.38
CA THR A 248 30.70 -82.12 0.49
C THR A 248 31.69 -82.23 1.64
N SER A 249 32.90 -81.69 1.47
CA SER A 249 33.93 -81.66 2.50
C SER A 249 34.89 -80.50 2.29
N ASP A 250 35.55 -80.11 3.37
CA ASP A 250 36.60 -79.09 3.42
C ASP A 250 37.75 -79.67 4.25
N ASP A 251 38.96 -79.66 3.71
CA ASP A 251 40.17 -80.12 4.40
C ASP A 251 40.98 -78.97 5.03
N GLY A 252 40.47 -77.74 4.94
CA GLY A 252 41.08 -76.52 5.46
C GLY A 252 41.86 -75.73 4.40
N GLU A 253 42.23 -76.34 3.27
CA GLU A 253 42.91 -75.67 2.15
C GLU A 253 42.09 -75.72 0.85
N HIS A 254 41.26 -76.76 0.68
CA HIS A 254 40.47 -77.03 -0.50
C HIS A 254 39.03 -77.42 -0.15
N PHE A 255 38.08 -76.91 -0.95
CA PHE A 255 36.70 -77.37 -0.92
C PHE A 255 36.48 -78.47 -1.94
N HIS A 256 35.89 -79.58 -1.51
CA HIS A 256 35.72 -80.78 -2.33
C HIS A 256 34.26 -81.05 -2.63
N ILE A 257 34.01 -81.71 -3.76
CA ILE A 257 32.72 -82.35 -4.05
C ILE A 257 32.97 -83.76 -4.62
N LEU A 258 32.30 -84.74 -4.03
CA LEU A 258 32.25 -86.10 -4.54
C LEU A 258 31.15 -86.22 -5.59
N LEU A 259 31.51 -86.61 -6.80
CA LEU A 259 30.56 -86.84 -7.90
C LEU A 259 30.02 -88.27 -7.82
N GLU A 260 28.70 -88.39 -7.74
CA GLU A 260 28.00 -89.67 -7.78
C GLU A 260 28.07 -90.32 -9.17
N ASN A 261 28.12 -91.65 -9.20
CA ASN A 261 28.16 -92.46 -10.42
C ASN A 261 26.72 -92.78 -10.89
N PRO A 262 26.36 -92.60 -12.18
CA PRO A 262 27.18 -92.15 -13.30
C PRO A 262 27.52 -90.65 -13.25
N VAL A 263 28.81 -90.35 -13.37
CA VAL A 263 29.31 -88.97 -13.39
C VAL A 263 28.82 -88.27 -14.66
N SER A 264 28.20 -87.10 -14.50
CA SER A 264 27.79 -86.27 -15.63
C SER A 264 29.01 -85.61 -16.28
N GLY A 265 29.33 -86.01 -17.51
CA GLY A 265 30.43 -85.40 -18.27
C GLY A 265 30.15 -83.94 -18.63
N GLY A 266 31.12 -83.05 -18.40
CA GLY A 266 31.06 -81.63 -18.77
C GLY A 266 31.87 -80.73 -17.84
N ASP A 267 31.73 -79.42 -18.00
CA ASP A 267 32.47 -78.43 -17.22
C ASP A 267 31.82 -78.19 -15.85
N TYR A 268 32.58 -78.46 -14.79
CA TYR A 268 32.25 -78.08 -13.43
C TYR A 268 32.99 -76.78 -13.09
N THR A 269 32.27 -75.79 -12.60
CA THR A 269 32.87 -74.51 -12.18
C THR A 269 32.56 -74.26 -10.72
N CYS A 270 33.55 -73.81 -9.95
CA CYS A 270 33.30 -73.33 -8.60
C CYS A 270 33.32 -71.80 -8.54
N ARG A 271 32.68 -71.22 -7.52
CA ARG A 271 32.72 -69.79 -7.22
C ARG A 271 32.63 -69.55 -5.72
N LEU A 272 33.20 -68.44 -5.26
CA LEU A 272 32.98 -67.94 -3.90
C LEU A 272 31.56 -67.39 -3.78
N SER A 273 30.94 -67.66 -2.65
CA SER A 273 29.67 -67.08 -2.22
C SER A 273 29.90 -66.46 -0.85
N SER A 274 29.55 -65.19 -0.69
CA SER A 274 29.29 -64.66 0.65
C SER A 274 28.05 -65.40 1.17
N GLY A 275 28.20 -66.24 2.20
CA GLY A 275 27.06 -66.88 2.85
C GLY A 275 26.05 -65.82 3.30
N ALA A 276 24.76 -66.17 3.25
CA ALA A 276 23.68 -65.41 3.88
C ALA A 276 23.77 -65.47 5.40
#